data_AF-A0A7W1T4X6-F1
#
_entry.id   AF-A0A7W1T4X6-F1
#
_cell.length_a   1.000
_cell.length_b   1.000
_cell.length_c   1.000
_cell.angle_alpha   90.00
_cell.angle_beta   90.00
_cell.angle_gamma   90.00
#
_symmetry.space_group_name_H-M   'P 1'
#
loop_
_entity.id
_entity.type
_entity.pdbx_description
1 polymer ?
#
loop_
_entity_poly.entity_id
_entity_poly.type
_entity_poly.pdbx_seq_one_letter_code
_entity_poly.pdbx_strand_id
1 'polypeptide(L)'
;MKETFNYKQAFQHPIILRKIYKKVEMPFGGVRLSRFVTMLSLFALLLLFRNVISALNGIIPGLSLVIYILIPFYFSGLLLQVNPDGKNLFFFLRDYATYFFTIKLRRKKYSNDAEVLYMNQTMRTRERK
;
A
#
# COMPACT_ATOMS: atom_id res chain seq x y z
N MET A 1 -13.91 30.12 -29.51
CA MET A 1 -12.82 29.25 -28.99
C MET A 1 -13.48 28.03 -28.37
N LYS A 2 -13.05 26.81 -28.73
CA LYS A 2 -13.60 25.57 -28.17
C LYS A 2 -12.89 25.33 -26.84
N GLU A 3 -13.57 25.52 -25.71
CA GLU A 3 -13.06 25.21 -24.38
C GLU A 3 -12.69 23.71 -24.36
N THR A 4 -11.40 23.38 -24.44
CA THR A 4 -10.94 22.00 -24.28
C THR A 4 -11.01 21.65 -22.81
N PHE A 5 -12.12 21.06 -22.39
CA PHE A 5 -12.29 20.58 -21.02
C PHE A 5 -11.25 19.49 -20.72
N ASN A 6 -10.44 19.70 -19.68
CA ASN A 6 -9.47 18.72 -19.22
C ASN A 6 -10.16 17.66 -18.33
N TYR A 7 -10.73 16.65 -18.97
CA TYR A 7 -11.42 15.55 -18.27
C TYR A 7 -10.50 14.70 -17.38
N LYS A 8 -9.17 14.75 -17.58
CA LYS A 8 -8.21 13.99 -16.78
C LYS A 8 -8.32 14.33 -15.29
N GLN A 9 -8.56 15.60 -14.98
CA GLN A 9 -8.68 16.08 -13.60
C GLN A 9 -9.96 15.56 -12.92
N ALA A 10 -11.07 15.49 -13.67
CA ALA A 10 -12.35 14.98 -13.17
C ALA A 10 -12.25 13.50 -12.76
N PHE A 11 -11.55 12.69 -13.57
CA PHE A 11 -11.36 11.26 -13.29
C PHE A 11 -10.30 10.96 -12.22
N GLN A 12 -9.42 11.92 -11.90
CA GLN A 12 -8.39 11.78 -10.87
C GLN A 12 -8.87 12.18 -9.47
N HIS A 13 -10.10 12.69 -9.33
CA HIS A 13 -10.62 13.04 -8.01
C HIS A 13 -10.72 11.80 -7.11
N PRO A 14 -10.15 11.85 -5.90
CA PRO A 14 -10.20 10.73 -4.98
C PRO A 14 -11.65 10.49 -4.53
N ILE A 15 -12.03 9.23 -4.33
CA ILE A 15 -13.34 8.86 -3.81
C ILE A 15 -13.39 9.29 -2.33
N ILE A 16 -14.26 10.26 -2.02
CA ILE A 16 -14.44 10.82 -0.67
C ILE A 16 -15.74 10.28 -0.07
N LEU A 17 -15.65 9.70 1.13
CA LEU A 17 -16.80 9.35 1.94
C LEU A 17 -17.35 10.63 2.61
N ARG A 18 -18.38 11.23 2.02
CA ARG A 18 -18.98 12.49 2.52
C ARG A 18 -20.19 12.25 3.43
N LYS A 19 -20.95 11.18 3.20
CA LYS A 19 -22.19 10.86 3.91
C LYS A 19 -22.12 9.43 4.43
N ILE A 20 -22.25 9.25 5.75
CA ILE A 20 -22.31 7.92 6.38
C ILE A 20 -23.76 7.44 6.47
N TYR A 21 -24.68 8.37 6.73
CA TYR A 21 -26.13 8.12 6.82
C TYR A 21 -26.91 9.31 6.26
N LYS A 22 -28.17 9.12 5.82
CA LYS A 22 -28.99 10.06 5.02
C LYS A 22 -29.00 11.53 5.48
N LYS A 23 -28.71 11.81 6.76
CA LYS A 23 -28.72 13.16 7.35
C LYS A 23 -27.44 13.54 8.11
N VAL A 24 -26.42 12.67 8.12
CA VAL A 24 -25.15 12.93 8.81
C VAL A 24 -24.07 13.16 7.76
N GLU A 25 -23.81 14.45 7.50
CA GLU A 25 -22.68 14.91 6.71
C GLU A 25 -21.49 15.10 7.65
N MET A 26 -20.31 14.60 7.26
CA MET A 26 -19.11 14.82 8.06
C MET A 26 -18.71 16.31 7.96
N PRO A 27 -18.54 17.03 9.09
CA PRO A 27 -18.23 18.46 9.09
C PRO A 27 -16.87 18.80 8.44
N PHE A 28 -15.95 17.84 8.35
CA PHE A 28 -14.60 18.03 7.81
C PHE A 28 -14.44 17.72 6.31
N GLY A 29 -15.52 17.77 5.53
CA GLY A 29 -15.46 17.56 4.07
C GLY A 29 -15.30 16.10 3.62
N GLY A 30 -15.44 15.15 4.54
CA GLY A 30 -15.37 13.71 4.28
C GLY A 30 -13.94 13.13 4.30
N VAL A 31 -13.84 11.83 4.55
CA VAL A 31 -12.55 11.12 4.59
C VAL A 31 -12.34 10.41 3.25
N ARG A 32 -11.14 10.51 2.67
CA ARG A 32 -10.78 9.71 1.48
C ARG A 32 -10.98 8.23 1.79
N LEU A 33 -11.70 7.49 0.95
CA LEU A 33 -11.95 6.06 1.15
C LEU A 33 -10.64 5.28 1.29
N SER A 34 -9.61 5.65 0.52
CA SER A 34 -8.27 5.10 0.63
C SER A 34 -7.65 5.29 2.02
N ARG A 35 -7.95 6.41 2.71
CA ARG A 35 -7.51 6.62 4.11
C ARG A 35 -8.19 5.68 5.07
N PHE A 36 -9.49 5.48 4.91
CA PHE A 36 -10.23 4.58 5.77
C PHE A 36 -9.74 3.13 5.61
N VAL A 37 -9.56 2.68 4.36
CA VAL A 37 -9.06 1.33 4.06
C VAL A 37 -7.64 1.12 4.59
N THR A 38 -6.75 2.10 4.40
CA THR A 38 -5.37 2.00 4.92
C THR A 38 -5.32 2.02 6.43
N MET A 39 -6.11 2.87 7.09
CA MET A 39 -6.24 2.90 8.55
C MET A 39 -6.75 1.56 9.09
N LEU A 40 -7.79 0.99 8.48
CA LEU A 40 -8.35 -0.31 8.88
C LEU A 40 -7.33 -1.44 8.68
N SER A 41 -6.59 -1.42 7.57
CA SER A 41 -5.53 -2.41 7.29
C SER A 41 -4.39 -2.32 8.30
N LEU A 42 -3.95 -1.11 8.67
CA LEU A 42 -2.94 -0.89 9.72
C LEU A 42 -3.44 -1.35 11.09
N PHE A 43 -4.70 -1.07 11.42
CA PHE A 43 -5.30 -1.54 12.66
C PHE A 43 -5.36 -3.07 12.72
N ALA A 44 -5.78 -3.73 11.63
CA ALA A 44 -5.74 -5.19 11.53
C ALA A 44 -4.32 -5.76 11.67
N LEU A 45 -3.32 -5.09 11.08
CA LEU A 45 -1.91 -5.47 11.24
C LEU A 45 -1.46 -5.36 12.70
N LEU A 46 -1.81 -4.28 13.41
CA LEU A 46 -1.51 -4.11 14.83
C LEU A 46 -2.17 -5.17 15.71
N LEU A 47 -3.37 -5.66 15.33
CA LEU A 47 -4.01 -6.77 16.05
C LEU A 47 -3.21 -8.07 15.96
N LEU A 48 -2.53 -8.34 14.84
CA LEU A 48 -1.64 -9.50 14.71
C LEU A 48 -0.48 -9.43 15.71
N PHE A 49 -0.01 -8.23 16.02
CA PHE A 49 1.08 -7.98 16.99
C PHE A 49 0.58 -7.69 18.42
N ARG A 50 -0.66 -8.08 18.75
CA ARG A 50 -1.27 -7.80 20.08
C ARG A 50 -0.40 -8.28 21.24
N ASN A 51 0.27 -9.42 21.12
CA ASN A 51 1.11 -9.96 22.20
C ASN A 51 2.28 -9.02 22.54
N VAL A 52 2.89 -8.41 21.51
CA VAL A 52 3.99 -7.44 21.68
C VAL A 52 3.47 -6.16 22.34
N ILE A 53 2.32 -5.67 21.90
CA ILE A 53 1.69 -4.46 22.45
C ILE A 53 1.25 -4.69 23.90
N SER A 54 0.76 -5.88 24.23
CA SER A 54 0.36 -6.26 25.59
C SER A 54 1.56 -6.32 26.54
N ALA A 55 2.74 -6.73 26.07
CA ALA A 55 3.96 -6.70 26.87
C ALA A 55 4.35 -5.25 27.24
N LEU A 56 4.21 -4.31 26.30
CA LEU A 56 4.47 -2.89 26.55
C LEU A 56 3.48 -2.25 27.54
N ASN A 57 2.24 -2.73 27.55
CA ASN A 57 1.21 -2.28 28.48
C ASN A 57 1.51 -2.67 29.95
N GLY A 58 2.40 -3.64 30.17
CA GLY A 58 2.89 -4.00 31.50
C GLY A 58 3.83 -2.96 32.11
N ILE A 59 4.41 -2.07 31.29
CA ILE A 59 5.32 -1.00 31.74
C ILE A 59 4.53 0.28 32.04
N ILE A 60 3.63 0.66 31.12
CA ILE A 60 2.79 1.86 31.27
C ILE A 60 1.33 1.45 31.01
N PRO A 61 0.46 1.49 32.04
CA PRO A 61 -0.95 1.14 31.86
C PRO A 61 -1.65 2.14 30.94
N GLY A 62 -2.34 1.63 29.91
CA GLY A 62 -3.11 2.44 28.95
C GLY A 62 -2.35 2.82 27.68
N LEU A 63 -1.04 2.55 27.62
CA LEU A 63 -0.22 2.78 26.42
C LEU A 63 -0.73 2.01 25.21
N SER A 64 -1.25 0.79 25.43
CA SER A 64 -1.82 -0.06 24.39
C SER A 64 -2.94 0.63 23.60
N LEU A 65 -3.87 1.30 24.28
CA LEU A 65 -4.99 1.99 23.63
C LEU A 65 -4.49 3.14 22.76
N VAL A 66 -3.55 3.94 23.29
CA VAL A 66 -2.93 5.04 22.54
C VAL A 66 -2.25 4.52 21.29
N ILE A 67 -1.49 3.42 21.38
CA ILE A 67 -0.82 2.78 20.23
C ILE A 67 -1.86 2.38 19.17
N TYR A 68 -2.94 1.72 19.57
CA TYR A 68 -3.97 1.23 18.65
C TYR A 68 -4.73 2.33 17.91
N ILE A 69 -4.82 3.53 18.49
CA ILE A 69 -5.51 4.66 17.86
C ILE A 69 -4.52 5.55 17.09
N LEU A 70 -3.45 5.96 17.76
CA LEU A 70 -2.50 6.95 17.26
C LEU A 70 -1.72 6.41 16.04
N ILE A 71 -1.26 5.15 16.10
CA ILE A 71 -0.47 4.57 15.01
C ILE A 71 -1.30 4.49 13.72
N PRO A 72 -2.47 3.84 13.67
CA PRO A 72 -3.26 3.78 12.44
C PRO A 72 -3.66 5.16 11.92
N PHE A 73 -4.03 6.08 12.81
CA PHE A 73 -4.46 7.41 12.41
C PHE A 73 -3.32 8.24 11.80
N TYR A 74 -2.15 8.22 12.42
CA TYR A 74 -0.97 8.97 11.97
C TYR A 74 -0.37 8.35 10.70
N PHE A 75 -0.12 7.03 10.71
CA PHE A 75 0.49 6.35 9.57
C PHE A 75 -0.44 6.30 8.36
N SER A 76 -1.76 6.20 8.52
CA SER A 76 -2.68 6.30 7.37
C SER A 76 -2.58 7.65 6.66
N GLY A 77 -2.33 8.74 7.40
CA GLY A 77 -2.10 10.06 6.82
C GLY A 77 -0.80 10.11 6.01
N LEU A 78 0.29 9.63 6.60
CA LEU A 78 1.60 9.58 5.94
C LEU A 78 1.59 8.71 4.69
N LEU A 79 1.04 7.49 4.76
CA LEU A 79 0.97 6.57 3.63
C LEU A 79 0.25 7.18 2.42
N LEU A 80 -0.77 8.01 2.63
CA LEU A 80 -1.50 8.66 1.53
C LEU A 80 -0.76 9.85 0.91
N GLN A 81 0.17 10.45 1.64
CA GLN A 81 1.03 11.50 1.07
C GLN A 81 2.10 10.89 0.18
N VAL A 82 2.51 9.66 0.47
CA VAL A 82 3.45 8.91 -0.36
C VAL A 82 2.73 8.49 -1.65
N ASN A 83 3.09 9.13 -2.75
CA ASN A 83 2.68 8.73 -4.11
C ASN A 83 3.89 8.09 -4.80
N PRO A 84 4.18 6.80 -4.55
CA PRO A 84 5.27 6.13 -5.23
C PRO A 84 4.97 6.09 -6.72
N ASP A 85 5.87 6.64 -7.53
CA ASP A 85 5.77 6.72 -9.00
C ASP A 85 4.51 7.41 -9.53
N GLY A 86 3.87 8.27 -8.72
CA GLY A 86 2.59 8.91 -9.07
C GLY A 86 1.39 7.96 -9.15
N LYS A 87 1.54 6.71 -8.71
CA LYS A 87 0.46 5.71 -8.62
C LYS A 87 -0.13 5.70 -7.21
N ASN A 88 -1.42 5.33 -7.10
CA ASN A 88 -2.00 5.10 -5.79
C ASN A 88 -1.23 4.00 -5.06
N LEU A 89 -0.90 4.23 -3.79
CA LEU A 89 -0.14 3.30 -2.95
C LEU A 89 -0.68 1.86 -2.96
N PHE A 90 -2.01 1.70 -3.04
CA PHE A 90 -2.64 0.37 -3.11
C PHE A 90 -2.24 -0.41 -4.37
N PHE A 91 -2.24 0.22 -5.54
CA PHE A 91 -1.82 -0.42 -6.79
C PHE A 91 -0.34 -0.75 -6.74
N PHE A 92 0.48 0.17 -6.25
CA PHE A 92 1.91 -0.06 -6.07
C PHE A 92 2.19 -1.27 -5.15
N LEU A 93 1.54 -1.34 -3.98
CA LEU A 93 1.70 -2.45 -3.04
C LEU A 93 1.28 -3.79 -3.65
N ARG A 94 0.18 -3.81 -4.42
CA ARG A 94 -0.27 -5.03 -5.12
C ARG A 94 0.74 -5.47 -6.18
N ASP A 95 1.22 -4.55 -7.00
CA ASP A 95 2.23 -4.84 -8.04
C ASP A 95 3.52 -5.33 -7.39
N TYR A 96 3.95 -4.68 -6.31
CA TYR A 96 5.13 -5.07 -5.54
C TYR A 96 4.97 -6.45 -4.88
N ALA A 97 3.83 -6.73 -4.26
CA ALA A 97 3.55 -8.05 -3.69
C ALA A 97 3.59 -9.14 -4.77
N THR A 98 2.98 -8.87 -5.93
CA THR A 98 3.02 -9.79 -7.07
C THR A 98 4.46 -10.05 -7.51
N TYR A 99 5.24 -8.99 -7.72
CA TYR A 99 6.65 -9.09 -8.05
C TYR A 99 7.46 -9.88 -7.01
N PHE A 100 7.22 -9.60 -5.72
CA PHE A 100 7.93 -10.22 -4.62
C PHE A 100 7.69 -11.73 -4.56
N PHE A 101 6.43 -12.17 -4.62
CA PHE A 101 6.09 -13.60 -4.51
C PHE A 101 6.38 -14.38 -5.80
N THR A 102 6.23 -13.77 -6.98
CA THR A 102 6.38 -14.50 -8.25
C THR A 102 7.81 -14.50 -8.78
N ILE A 103 8.53 -13.39 -8.63
CA ILE A 103 9.87 -13.18 -9.20
C ILE A 103 10.94 -13.32 -8.14
N LYS A 104 10.90 -12.47 -7.09
CA LYS A 104 11.97 -12.38 -6.09
C LYS A 104 12.09 -13.65 -5.26
N LEU A 105 10.98 -14.18 -4.75
CA LEU A 105 10.97 -15.40 -3.94
C LEU A 105 11.39 -16.63 -4.75
N ARG A 106 10.92 -16.73 -5.99
CA ARG A 106 11.26 -17.84 -6.91
C ARG A 106 12.62 -17.65 -7.60
N ARG A 107 13.36 -16.59 -7.27
CA ARG A 107 14.67 -16.19 -7.84
C ARG A 107 14.68 -16.19 -9.38
N LYS A 108 13.55 -15.93 -10.02
CA LYS A 108 13.45 -15.85 -11.47
C LYS A 108 14.08 -14.56 -11.95
N LYS A 109 14.86 -14.62 -13.02
CA LYS A 109 15.45 -13.44 -13.66
C LYS A 109 14.76 -13.22 -15.00
N TYR A 110 14.34 -11.99 -15.25
CA TYR A 110 13.71 -11.61 -16.50
C TYR A 110 14.57 -10.57 -17.21
N SER A 111 14.66 -10.64 -18.53
CA SER A 111 15.27 -9.64 -19.41
C SER A 111 14.38 -9.48 -20.63
N ASN A 112 13.95 -8.25 -20.94
CA ASN A 112 12.99 -7.95 -22.01
C ASN A 112 11.77 -8.89 -22.01
N ASP A 113 11.10 -9.00 -20.85
CA ASP A 113 9.91 -9.84 -20.62
C ASP A 113 10.09 -11.36 -20.81
N ALA A 114 11.31 -11.83 -21.11
CA ALA A 114 11.65 -13.25 -21.19
C ALA A 114 12.36 -13.74 -19.93
N GLU A 115 12.03 -14.95 -19.47
CA GLU A 115 12.73 -15.61 -18.36
C GLU A 115 14.14 -16.07 -18.80
N VAL A 116 15.18 -15.60 -18.11
CA VAL A 116 16.57 -15.94 -18.42
C VAL A 116 16.97 -17.21 -17.66
N LEU A 117 16.93 -18.35 -18.35
CA LEU A 117 17.18 -19.67 -17.76
C LEU A 117 18.67 -19.95 -17.46
N TYR A 118 19.58 -19.37 -18.23
CA TYR A 118 20.99 -19.79 -18.27
C TYR A 118 21.98 -18.87 -17.54
N MET A 119 21.50 -17.83 -16.85
CA MET A 119 22.38 -16.79 -16.29
C MET A 119 23.32 -17.28 -15.18
N ASN A 120 23.01 -18.41 -14.55
CA ASN A 120 23.82 -19.03 -13.50
C ASN A 120 24.59 -20.28 -13.99
N GLN A 121 24.47 -20.65 -15.26
CA GLN A 121 25.21 -21.78 -15.82
C GLN A 121 26.51 -21.26 -16.44
N THR A 122 27.66 -21.75 -15.95
CA THR A 122 28.93 -21.56 -16.65
C THR A 122 28.81 -22.32 -17.97
N MET A 123 28.55 -21.58 -19.06
CA MET A 123 28.51 -22.15 -20.41
C MET A 123 29.86 -22.81 -20.70
N ARG A 124 29.95 -24.14 -20.59
CA ARG A 124 31.06 -24.88 -21.19
C ARG A 124 30.81 -24.86 -22.70
N THR A 125 31.37 -23.88 -23.38
CA THR A 125 31.48 -23.88 -24.83
C THR A 125 32.16 -25.19 -25.23
N ARG A 126 31.39 -26.14 -25.79
CA ARG A 126 31.98 -27.26 -26.52
C ARG A 126 32.55 -26.64 -27.81
N GLU A 127 33.83 -26.32 -27.79
CA GLU A 127 34.59 -26.11 -29.01
C GLU A 127 34.44 -27.38 -29.85
N ARG A 128 33.71 -27.27 -30.97
CA ARG A 128 33.74 -28.29 -32.00
C ARG A 128 35.05 -28.10 -32.76
N LYS A 129 35.99 -29.03 -32.56
CA LYS A 129 37.10 -29.28 -33.49
C LYS A 129 36.56 -29.83 -34.79
#